data_AF-A0AA97B2U0-F1
#
_entry.id   AF-A0AA97B2U0-F1
#
_cell.length_a   1.000
_cell.length_b   1.000
_cell.length_c   1.000
_cell.angle_alpha   90.00
_cell.angle_beta   90.00
_cell.angle_gamma   90.00
#
_symmetry.space_group_name_H-M   'P 1'
#
loop_
_entity.id
_entity.type
_entity.pdbx_description
1 polymer ?
#
loop_
_entity_poly.entity_id
_entity_poly.type
_entity_poly.pdbx_seq_one_letter_code
_entity_poly.pdbx_strand_id
1 'polypeptide(L)'
;MRTIRLGFAALALVTALTGCHRSTSTATPRVLETAAEQAQKGTQQARTLAFAGFHALLVAGDASLAQQRFDDAIARDAGCLRAGRSVADGTPRGPSRPRLTASLELVARAPTHPLAAVAARHVLDSVGTSRALDDDILLGVERALAAGATGEAAYLMRGARMSVAVVRGDAEARDAAMQQLGGVSEVSLVGPFSPFHVLAWDERTPVSQNGSLAGPLTGAFGPLPVRTVRAPDGRMDLTGEPGQGDLYVQAFDADVTEPGLYVARTVSGTSHQVLMDGAPLMERRAWERATSTVTARAVQLPAGKHRFVVRQLKGGTSGLLTFALLRVDGRPSGVRFSAATGAAPQAWGSKVEFSDETPGVFPTTEGLKTALHEEAGELLAVVLAVRDGLQRDADGARRLMASVDANTPALLWLRAEVASADRTVPSKVARGRATRDLESVLAKDPGNVAALLLRAELFLDEGQPTSAMDMLKTASEVAQPAGHPVFMLRAPAGAGSGGPGGGVTPRRWRPSPACAKR
;
A
#
# COMPACT_ATOMS: atom_id res chain seq x y z
N MET A 1 -51.93 -55.64 34.84
CA MET A 1 -51.81 -56.31 33.52
C MET A 1 -50.53 -55.80 32.85
N ARG A 2 -49.43 -56.57 32.93
CA ARG A 2 -48.65 -57.12 31.79
C ARG A 2 -48.37 -56.12 30.65
N THR A 3 -47.18 -55.48 30.64
CA THR A 3 -45.99 -55.74 29.77
C THR A 3 -46.21 -55.38 28.28
N ILE A 4 -45.39 -54.55 27.62
CA ILE A 4 -44.17 -54.95 26.86
C ILE A 4 -43.41 -53.72 26.28
N ARG A 5 -42.06 -53.72 26.49
CA ARG A 5 -40.87 -53.19 25.72
C ARG A 5 -40.71 -51.67 25.46
N LEU A 6 -39.63 -51.02 25.93
CA LEU A 6 -38.19 -51.07 25.55
C LEU A 6 -37.88 -50.49 24.15
N GLY A 7 -37.20 -49.34 24.12
CA GLY A 7 -36.41 -48.88 22.96
C GLY A 7 -36.16 -47.36 22.96
N PHE A 8 -34.88 -46.97 23.03
CA PHE A 8 -34.32 -45.62 22.89
C PHE A 8 -34.20 -44.75 24.15
N ALA A 9 -33.23 -45.14 24.98
CA ALA A 9 -32.42 -44.21 25.76
C ALA A 9 -31.41 -43.46 24.86
N ALA A 10 -30.95 -42.32 25.37
CA ALA A 10 -29.72 -41.59 24.99
C ALA A 10 -29.79 -40.62 23.79
N LEU A 11 -30.43 -39.46 23.97
CA LEU A 11 -29.99 -38.19 23.35
C LEU A 11 -30.59 -36.94 24.02
N ALA A 12 -30.38 -36.75 25.33
CA ALA A 12 -30.91 -35.57 26.03
C ALA A 12 -30.04 -35.10 27.21
N LEU A 13 -28.73 -35.05 27.01
CA LEU A 13 -27.81 -34.53 28.03
C LEU A 13 -26.57 -33.84 27.44
N VAL A 14 -26.75 -32.87 26.53
CA VAL A 14 -25.66 -31.99 26.05
C VAL A 14 -26.05 -30.49 25.94
N THR A 15 -27.33 -30.11 26.06
CA THR A 15 -27.76 -28.71 25.77
C THR A 15 -28.06 -27.86 27.00
N ALA A 16 -27.26 -27.94 28.07
CA ALA A 16 -27.49 -27.14 29.29
C ALA A 16 -26.21 -26.67 30.02
N LEU A 17 -25.17 -26.26 29.28
CA LEU A 17 -24.01 -25.52 29.84
C LEU A 17 -23.54 -24.37 28.93
N THR A 18 -24.46 -23.65 28.29
CA THR A 18 -24.18 -22.36 27.65
C THR A 18 -24.50 -21.24 28.64
N GLY A 19 -23.49 -20.75 29.36
CA GLY A 19 -23.62 -19.55 30.19
C GLY A 19 -22.84 -19.60 31.49
N CYS A 20 -21.51 -19.54 31.42
CA CYS A 20 -20.69 -18.98 32.49
C CYS A 20 -19.50 -18.24 31.88
N HIS A 21 -19.55 -16.93 32.05
CA HIS A 21 -18.52 -15.93 31.75
C HIS A 21 -17.25 -16.29 32.55
N ARG A 22 -16.30 -16.98 31.92
CA ARG A 22 -14.93 -17.05 32.44
C ARG A 22 -14.17 -15.87 31.87
N SER A 23 -13.81 -14.95 32.75
CA SER A 23 -12.74 -13.98 32.52
C SER A 23 -11.46 -14.75 32.20
N THR A 24 -11.21 -15.01 30.91
CA THR A 24 -9.93 -15.55 30.45
C THR A 24 -9.02 -14.36 30.20
N SER A 25 -8.08 -14.21 31.12
CA SER A 25 -6.78 -13.59 30.88
C SER A 25 -6.32 -13.79 29.44
N THR A 26 -5.88 -12.69 28.85
CA THR A 26 -5.16 -12.52 27.58
C THR A 26 -4.07 -13.59 27.36
N ALA A 27 -4.46 -14.76 26.86
CA ALA A 27 -3.57 -15.67 26.17
C ALA A 27 -3.79 -15.43 24.68
N THR A 28 -2.95 -14.60 24.07
CA THR A 28 -2.86 -14.52 22.61
C THR A 28 -2.67 -15.94 22.06
N PRO A 29 -3.34 -16.31 20.95
CA PRO A 29 -3.21 -17.63 20.40
C PRO A 29 -1.74 -17.85 19.99
N ARG A 30 -1.11 -18.87 20.59
CA ARG A 30 0.26 -19.35 20.26
C ARG A 30 0.26 -20.09 18.91
N VAL A 31 -0.21 -19.41 17.86
CA VAL A 31 -0.44 -20.01 16.53
C VAL A 31 0.86 -20.54 15.95
N LEU A 32 1.94 -19.76 16.07
CA LEU A 32 3.25 -20.11 15.53
C LEU A 32 3.89 -21.28 16.29
N GLU A 33 3.84 -21.27 17.62
CA GLU A 33 4.40 -22.33 18.46
C GLU A 33 3.63 -23.65 18.26
N THR A 34 2.30 -23.58 18.23
CA THR A 34 1.44 -24.75 17.98
C THR A 34 1.73 -25.36 16.60
N ALA A 35 1.90 -24.52 15.58
CA ALA A 35 2.23 -24.97 14.23
C ALA A 35 3.63 -25.62 14.18
N ALA A 36 4.62 -25.06 14.88
CA ALA A 36 5.96 -25.62 14.96
C ALA A 36 5.96 -27.01 15.62
N GLU A 37 5.25 -27.19 16.73
CA GLU A 37 5.09 -28.49 17.39
C GLU A 37 4.41 -29.53 16.48
N GLN A 38 3.36 -29.13 15.75
CA GLN A 38 2.67 -30.01 14.80
C GLN A 38 3.55 -30.38 13.60
N ALA A 39 4.38 -29.44 13.12
CA ALA A 39 5.34 -29.71 12.05
C ALA A 39 6.44 -30.69 12.50
N GLN A 40 6.90 -30.60 13.75
CA GLN A 40 7.84 -31.58 14.33
C GLN A 40 7.21 -32.97 14.46
N LYS A 41 5.92 -33.05 14.79
CA LYS A 41 5.16 -34.32 14.85
C LYS A 41 4.82 -34.90 13.46
N GLY A 42 5.22 -34.26 12.38
CA GLY A 42 5.07 -34.80 11.01
C GLY A 42 3.76 -34.46 10.29
N THR A 43 3.16 -33.29 10.58
CA THR A 43 1.93 -32.85 9.89
C THR A 43 2.06 -32.83 8.36
N GLN A 44 0.97 -33.21 7.68
CA GLN A 44 0.83 -33.12 6.23
C GLN A 44 0.15 -31.82 5.77
N GLN A 45 -0.33 -30.98 6.69
CA GLN A 45 -1.07 -29.77 6.34
C GLN A 45 -0.14 -28.64 5.87
N ALA A 46 -0.38 -28.10 4.68
CA ALA A 46 0.44 -27.07 4.07
C ALA A 46 0.45 -25.75 4.88
N ARG A 47 -0.73 -25.31 5.37
CA ARG A 47 -0.86 -24.12 6.23
C ARG A 47 -0.03 -24.23 7.52
N THR A 48 -0.08 -25.39 8.18
CA THR A 48 0.70 -25.63 9.40
C THR A 48 2.20 -25.57 9.13
N LEU A 49 2.66 -26.14 8.01
CA LEU A 49 4.06 -26.01 7.63
C LEU A 49 4.47 -24.55 7.37
N ALA A 50 3.61 -23.76 6.73
CA ALA A 50 3.90 -22.35 6.50
C ALA A 50 4.00 -21.56 7.81
N PHE A 51 3.08 -21.76 8.75
CA PHE A 51 3.20 -21.16 10.08
C PHE A 51 4.41 -21.66 10.87
N ALA A 52 4.80 -22.93 10.73
CA ALA A 52 6.04 -23.44 11.29
C ALA A 52 7.28 -22.79 10.64
N GLY A 53 7.23 -22.48 9.34
CA GLY A 53 8.24 -21.69 8.64
C GLY A 53 8.35 -20.27 9.20
N PHE A 54 7.23 -19.60 9.44
CA PHE A 54 7.21 -18.28 10.10
C PHE A 54 7.73 -18.34 11.53
N HIS A 55 7.41 -19.39 12.28
CA HIS A 55 7.99 -19.61 13.60
C HIS A 55 9.52 -19.75 13.51
N ALA A 56 10.02 -20.60 12.61
CA ALA A 56 11.45 -20.78 12.42
C ALA A 56 12.16 -19.46 12.06
N LEU A 57 11.55 -18.64 11.20
CA LEU A 57 12.11 -17.36 10.75
C LEU A 57 12.06 -16.27 11.83
N LEU A 58 10.89 -16.06 12.44
CA LEU A 58 10.63 -14.89 13.28
C LEU A 58 10.95 -15.14 14.75
N VAL A 59 10.78 -16.38 15.23
CA VAL A 59 10.97 -16.76 16.64
C VAL A 59 12.30 -17.47 16.84
N ALA A 60 12.59 -18.53 16.07
CA ALA A 60 13.83 -19.29 16.23
C ALA A 60 15.05 -18.64 15.57
N GLY A 61 14.83 -17.77 14.56
CA GLY A 61 15.91 -17.15 13.79
C GLY A 61 16.65 -18.11 12.85
N ASP A 62 16.06 -19.26 12.52
CA ASP A 62 16.63 -20.27 11.62
C ASP A 62 16.05 -20.12 10.20
N ALA A 63 16.77 -19.36 9.38
CA ALA A 63 16.37 -19.10 7.99
C ALA A 63 16.38 -20.36 7.11
N SER A 64 17.30 -21.29 7.36
CA SER A 64 17.42 -22.54 6.58
C SER A 64 16.25 -23.47 6.86
N LEU A 65 15.88 -23.64 8.13
CA LEU A 65 14.70 -24.41 8.50
C LEU A 65 13.42 -23.73 8.01
N ALA A 66 13.32 -22.41 8.12
CA ALA A 66 12.18 -21.67 7.58
C ALA A 66 12.03 -21.93 6.08
N GLN A 67 13.12 -21.84 5.32
CA GLN A 67 13.16 -22.12 3.89
C GLN A 67 12.64 -23.52 3.56
N GLN A 68 13.16 -24.54 4.25
CA GLN A 68 12.71 -25.93 4.09
C GLN A 68 11.21 -26.08 4.35
N ARG A 69 10.71 -25.52 5.45
CA ARG A 69 9.29 -25.59 5.81
C ARG A 69 8.40 -24.91 4.79
N PHE A 70 8.82 -23.76 4.27
CA PHE A 70 8.09 -23.09 3.20
C PHE A 70 8.09 -23.90 1.90
N ASP A 71 9.22 -24.49 1.51
CA ASP A 71 9.32 -25.28 0.29
C ASP A 71 8.45 -26.55 0.39
N ASP A 72 8.45 -27.22 1.54
CA ASP A 72 7.54 -28.33 1.83
C ASP A 72 6.07 -27.90 1.76
N ALA A 73 5.76 -26.72 2.31
CA ALA A 73 4.40 -26.18 2.28
C ALA A 73 3.95 -25.88 0.85
N ILE A 74 4.83 -25.27 0.04
CA ILE A 74 4.62 -24.93 -1.36
C ILE A 74 4.46 -26.19 -2.22
N ALA A 75 5.22 -27.25 -1.94
CA ALA A 75 5.11 -28.53 -2.64
C ALA A 75 3.72 -29.17 -2.46
N ARG A 76 3.03 -28.86 -1.35
CA ARG A 76 1.70 -29.38 -1.02
C ARG A 76 0.57 -28.48 -1.50
N ASP A 77 0.71 -27.17 -1.33
CA ASP A 77 -0.20 -26.17 -1.89
C ASP A 77 0.57 -24.94 -2.36
N ALA A 78 0.81 -24.89 -3.68
CA ALA A 78 1.66 -23.89 -4.29
C ALA A 78 1.05 -22.47 -4.32
N GLY A 79 -0.27 -22.31 -4.18
CA GLY A 79 -0.92 -21.03 -4.49
C GLY A 79 -0.94 -20.03 -3.33
N CYS A 80 -1.60 -20.38 -2.22
CA CYS A 80 -1.77 -19.45 -1.09
C CYS A 80 -0.47 -19.18 -0.31
N LEU A 81 0.43 -20.17 -0.28
CA LEU A 81 1.59 -20.16 0.62
C LEU A 81 2.82 -19.46 0.02
N ARG A 82 2.97 -19.49 -1.32
CA ARG A 82 3.96 -18.64 -2.01
C ARG A 82 3.67 -17.16 -1.77
N ALA A 83 2.39 -16.78 -1.71
CA ALA A 83 2.00 -15.40 -1.53
C ALA A 83 2.28 -14.90 -0.11
N GLY A 84 1.87 -15.65 0.91
CA GLY A 84 2.17 -15.33 2.31
C GLY A 84 3.68 -15.24 2.58
N ARG A 85 4.47 -16.19 2.05
CA ARG A 85 5.93 -16.13 2.10
C ARG A 85 6.48 -14.90 1.40
N SER A 86 6.01 -14.58 0.20
CA SER A 86 6.55 -13.46 -0.55
C SER A 86 6.23 -12.08 0.05
N VAL A 87 5.12 -11.98 0.80
CA VAL A 87 4.77 -10.79 1.60
C VAL A 87 5.69 -10.68 2.81
N ALA A 88 6.02 -11.80 3.46
CA ALA A 88 6.86 -11.82 4.65
C ALA A 88 8.37 -11.73 4.36
N ASP A 89 8.85 -12.43 3.34
CA ASP A 89 10.24 -12.41 2.87
C ASP A 89 10.63 -11.02 2.39
N GLY A 90 9.64 -10.22 1.96
CA GLY A 90 9.69 -8.75 1.90
C GLY A 90 10.75 -8.17 1.00
N THR A 91 11.65 -8.96 0.45
CA THR A 91 12.82 -8.51 -0.30
C THR A 91 12.28 -7.81 -1.54
N PRO A 92 12.39 -6.47 -1.65
CA PRO A 92 12.07 -5.73 -2.88
C PRO A 92 13.02 -6.13 -4.02
N ARG A 93 13.94 -7.04 -3.70
CA ARG A 93 15.17 -7.33 -4.39
C ARG A 93 15.31 -8.79 -4.84
N GLY A 94 14.28 -9.61 -4.60
CA GLY A 94 14.15 -10.95 -5.16
C GLY A 94 13.66 -10.91 -6.62
N PRO A 95 13.66 -12.06 -7.34
CA PRO A 95 13.11 -12.12 -8.69
C PRO A 95 11.63 -11.70 -8.68
N SER A 96 11.28 -10.70 -9.48
CA SER A 96 9.96 -10.06 -9.50
C SER A 96 8.84 -11.00 -9.97
N ARG A 97 9.13 -11.90 -10.92
CA ARG A 97 8.12 -12.75 -11.56
C ARG A 97 7.46 -13.76 -10.60
N PRO A 98 8.18 -14.60 -9.83
CA PRO A 98 7.56 -15.55 -8.91
C PRO A 98 6.68 -14.87 -7.84
N ARG A 99 7.12 -13.69 -7.35
CA ARG A 99 6.38 -12.90 -6.36
C ARG A 99 5.09 -12.32 -6.95
N LEU A 100 5.15 -11.78 -8.16
CA LEU A 100 3.97 -11.34 -8.89
C LEU A 100 2.98 -12.49 -9.11
N THR A 101 3.45 -13.64 -9.61
CA THR A 101 2.60 -14.81 -9.84
C THR A 101 1.90 -15.26 -8.55
N ALA A 102 2.62 -15.29 -7.44
CA ALA A 102 2.03 -15.64 -6.15
C ALA A 102 0.98 -14.62 -5.69
N SER A 103 1.23 -13.33 -5.90
CA SER A 103 0.30 -12.26 -5.54
C SER A 103 -1.00 -12.35 -6.36
N LEU A 104 -0.91 -12.56 -7.67
CA LEU A 104 -2.07 -12.77 -8.54
C LEU A 104 -2.89 -14.00 -8.13
N GLU A 105 -2.22 -15.11 -7.80
CA GLU A 105 -2.89 -16.35 -7.38
C GLU A 105 -3.59 -16.18 -6.02
N LEU A 106 -2.99 -15.44 -5.08
CA LEU A 106 -3.62 -15.17 -3.79
C LEU A 106 -4.91 -14.37 -3.92
N VAL A 107 -4.91 -13.32 -4.73
CA VAL A 107 -6.14 -12.53 -4.97
C VAL A 107 -7.21 -13.40 -5.65
N ALA A 108 -6.82 -14.27 -6.57
CA ALA A 108 -7.78 -15.16 -7.25
C ALA A 108 -8.34 -16.27 -6.33
N ARG A 109 -7.54 -16.81 -5.39
CA ARG A 109 -7.99 -17.91 -4.50
C ARG A 109 -8.68 -17.43 -3.24
N ALA A 110 -8.26 -16.30 -2.69
CA ALA A 110 -8.78 -15.74 -1.44
C ALA A 110 -9.19 -14.27 -1.62
N PRO A 111 -10.14 -13.98 -2.54
CA PRO A 111 -10.46 -12.62 -3.00
C PRO A 111 -10.94 -11.64 -1.92
N THR A 112 -11.47 -12.16 -0.82
CA THR A 112 -12.01 -11.38 0.31
C THR A 112 -11.07 -11.34 1.52
N HIS A 113 -9.95 -12.07 1.48
CA HIS A 113 -9.01 -12.14 2.60
C HIS A 113 -8.19 -10.85 2.71
N PRO A 114 -7.83 -10.36 3.92
CA PRO A 114 -7.05 -9.12 4.07
C PRO A 114 -5.73 -9.09 3.29
N LEU A 115 -5.06 -10.24 3.16
CA LEU A 115 -3.83 -10.35 2.36
C LEU A 115 -4.05 -10.17 0.85
N ALA A 116 -5.28 -10.29 0.33
CA ALA A 116 -5.57 -9.99 -1.06
C ALA A 116 -5.35 -8.50 -1.37
N ALA A 117 -5.64 -7.60 -0.42
CA ALA A 117 -5.32 -6.18 -0.58
C ALA A 117 -3.80 -5.96 -0.65
N VAL A 118 -3.04 -6.59 0.24
CA VAL A 118 -1.56 -6.52 0.26
C VAL A 118 -0.97 -7.06 -1.05
N ALA A 119 -1.47 -8.19 -1.53
CA ALA A 119 -1.04 -8.78 -2.80
C ALA A 119 -1.39 -7.89 -4.00
N ALA A 120 -2.59 -7.31 -4.02
CA ALA A 120 -3.01 -6.40 -5.09
C ALA A 120 -2.17 -5.11 -5.13
N ARG A 121 -1.67 -4.62 -3.98
CA ARG A 121 -0.70 -3.50 -3.95
C ARG A 121 0.61 -3.90 -4.61
N HIS A 122 1.12 -5.08 -4.28
CA HIS A 122 2.34 -5.58 -4.93
C HIS A 122 2.18 -5.75 -6.45
N VAL A 123 1.00 -6.20 -6.91
CA VAL A 123 0.67 -6.28 -8.33
C VAL A 123 0.72 -4.89 -8.98
N LEU A 124 0.12 -3.89 -8.35
CA LEU A 124 0.15 -2.50 -8.81
C LEU A 124 1.59 -1.94 -8.87
N ASP A 125 2.40 -2.20 -7.83
CA ASP A 125 3.79 -1.75 -7.76
C ASP A 125 4.70 -2.42 -8.82
N SER A 126 4.28 -3.57 -9.33
CA SER A 126 5.04 -4.33 -10.34
C SER A 126 4.80 -3.84 -11.78
N VAL A 127 3.78 -3.01 -12.01
CA VAL A 127 3.41 -2.51 -13.34
C VAL A 127 4.56 -1.71 -13.96
N GLY A 128 4.80 -1.94 -15.26
CA GLY A 128 5.83 -1.24 -16.02
C GLY A 128 7.25 -1.76 -15.81
N THR A 129 7.44 -2.79 -14.96
CA THR A 129 8.74 -3.45 -14.81
C THR A 129 9.18 -4.14 -16.10
N SER A 130 8.25 -4.79 -16.81
CA SER A 130 8.48 -5.31 -18.16
C SER A 130 7.16 -5.63 -18.83
N ARG A 131 7.14 -5.59 -20.18
CA ARG A 131 5.94 -5.89 -20.96
C ARG A 131 5.37 -7.29 -20.68
N ALA A 132 6.24 -8.30 -20.51
CA ALA A 132 5.81 -9.67 -20.22
C ALA A 132 5.13 -9.79 -18.84
N LEU A 133 5.60 -9.04 -17.84
CA LEU A 133 4.94 -9.00 -16.54
C LEU A 133 3.62 -8.25 -16.62
N ASP A 134 3.53 -7.19 -17.42
CA ASP A 134 2.27 -6.48 -17.64
C ASP A 134 1.21 -7.37 -18.31
N ASP A 135 1.60 -8.24 -19.23
CA ASP A 135 0.69 -9.23 -19.84
C ASP A 135 0.19 -10.24 -18.79
N ASP A 136 1.09 -10.75 -17.92
CA ASP A 136 0.72 -11.61 -16.79
C ASP A 136 -0.22 -10.88 -15.81
N ILE A 137 0.01 -9.58 -15.55
CA ILE A 137 -0.86 -8.73 -14.71
C ILE A 137 -2.25 -8.63 -15.31
N LEU A 138 -2.39 -8.29 -16.60
CA LEU A 138 -3.71 -8.14 -17.22
C LEU A 138 -4.54 -9.42 -17.13
N LEU A 139 -3.93 -10.58 -17.41
CA LEU A 139 -4.58 -11.88 -17.27
C LEU A 139 -4.98 -12.19 -15.81
N GLY A 140 -4.08 -11.90 -14.87
CA GLY A 140 -4.32 -12.10 -13.45
C GLY A 140 -5.39 -11.17 -12.87
N VAL A 141 -5.47 -9.93 -13.35
CA VAL A 141 -6.52 -8.97 -12.98
C VAL A 141 -7.89 -9.50 -13.39
N GLU A 142 -8.06 -9.97 -14.63
CA GLU A 142 -9.35 -10.55 -15.05
C GLU A 142 -9.75 -11.75 -14.19
N ARG A 143 -8.82 -12.67 -13.92
CA ARG A 143 -9.05 -13.83 -13.05
C ARG A 143 -9.46 -13.42 -11.62
N ALA A 144 -8.75 -12.46 -11.03
CA ALA A 144 -9.02 -11.98 -9.69
C ALA A 144 -10.39 -11.32 -9.55
N LEU A 145 -10.77 -10.47 -10.52
CA LEU A 145 -12.08 -9.82 -10.53
C LEU A 145 -13.20 -10.84 -10.77
N ALA A 146 -12.99 -11.81 -11.67
CA ALA A 146 -13.94 -12.90 -11.89
C ALA A 146 -14.11 -13.83 -10.68
N ALA A 147 -13.05 -14.01 -9.88
CA ALA A 147 -13.10 -14.76 -8.62
C ALA A 147 -13.87 -14.04 -7.51
N GLY A 148 -14.24 -12.77 -7.70
CA GLY A 148 -14.99 -11.99 -6.73
C GLY A 148 -14.14 -11.16 -5.78
N ALA A 149 -12.97 -10.66 -6.23
CA ALA A 149 -12.21 -9.66 -5.46
C ALA A 149 -13.11 -8.48 -5.07
N THR A 150 -13.06 -8.08 -3.80
CA THR A 150 -13.90 -7.00 -3.23
C THR A 150 -13.05 -5.87 -2.64
N GLY A 151 -13.71 -4.77 -2.25
CA GLY A 151 -13.08 -3.66 -1.53
C GLY A 151 -11.81 -3.12 -2.18
N GLU A 152 -10.76 -2.96 -1.38
CA GLU A 152 -9.48 -2.39 -1.83
C GLU A 152 -8.75 -3.31 -2.81
N ALA A 153 -8.86 -4.63 -2.67
CA ALA A 153 -8.22 -5.56 -3.60
C ALA A 153 -8.77 -5.37 -5.03
N ALA A 154 -10.10 -5.30 -5.18
CA ALA A 154 -10.73 -5.06 -6.47
C ALA A 154 -10.32 -3.71 -7.09
N TYR A 155 -10.27 -2.66 -6.26
CA TYR A 155 -9.81 -1.33 -6.66
C TYR A 155 -8.36 -1.36 -7.16
N LEU A 156 -7.45 -1.97 -6.41
CA LEU A 156 -6.03 -2.04 -6.76
C LEU A 156 -5.78 -2.85 -8.03
N MET A 157 -6.51 -3.94 -8.24
CA MET A 157 -6.41 -4.74 -9.47
C MET A 157 -6.88 -3.94 -10.70
N ARG A 158 -7.95 -3.14 -10.57
CA ARG A 158 -8.35 -2.18 -11.63
C ARG A 158 -7.31 -1.07 -11.81
N GLY A 159 -6.72 -0.58 -10.73
CA GLY A 159 -5.63 0.38 -10.76
C GLY A 159 -4.41 -0.17 -11.50
N ALA A 160 -4.09 -1.45 -11.33
CA ALA A 160 -3.00 -2.10 -12.06
C ALA A 160 -3.28 -2.16 -13.56
N ARG A 161 -4.51 -2.53 -13.96
CA ARG A 161 -4.95 -2.48 -15.37
C ARG A 161 -4.83 -1.07 -15.96
N MET A 162 -5.29 -0.05 -15.24
CA MET A 162 -5.18 1.35 -15.65
C MET A 162 -3.71 1.76 -15.82
N SER A 163 -2.85 1.44 -14.85
CA SER A 163 -1.43 1.77 -14.91
C SER A 163 -0.73 1.09 -16.08
N VAL A 164 -1.09 -0.16 -16.43
CA VAL A 164 -0.57 -0.85 -17.63
C VAL A 164 -0.98 -0.08 -18.90
N ALA A 165 -2.23 0.38 -18.99
CA ALA A 165 -2.69 1.17 -20.13
C ALA A 165 -1.93 2.51 -20.24
N VAL A 166 -1.67 3.19 -19.11
CA VAL A 166 -0.85 4.41 -19.07
C VAL A 166 0.57 4.14 -19.56
N VAL A 167 1.23 3.09 -19.06
CA VAL A 167 2.60 2.72 -19.49
C VAL A 167 2.66 2.39 -20.98
N ARG A 168 1.59 1.79 -21.54
CA ARG A 168 1.49 1.44 -22.96
C ARG A 168 1.06 2.61 -23.86
N GLY A 169 0.65 3.74 -23.29
CA GLY A 169 0.11 4.88 -24.05
C GLY A 169 -1.26 4.62 -24.66
N ASP A 170 -2.03 3.66 -24.14
CA ASP A 170 -3.38 3.33 -24.61
C ASP A 170 -4.41 4.20 -23.88
N ALA A 171 -4.79 5.31 -24.50
CA ALA A 171 -5.71 6.28 -23.90
C ALA A 171 -7.13 5.72 -23.74
N GLU A 172 -7.61 4.91 -24.69
CA GLU A 172 -8.96 4.34 -24.64
C GLU A 172 -9.07 3.32 -23.51
N ALA A 173 -8.10 2.41 -23.40
CA ALA A 173 -8.06 1.44 -22.31
C ALA A 173 -7.87 2.12 -20.95
N ARG A 174 -7.06 3.20 -20.89
CA ARG A 174 -6.90 4.01 -19.67
C ARG A 174 -8.23 4.61 -19.24
N ASP A 175 -8.94 5.29 -20.13
CA ASP A 175 -10.17 6.02 -19.80
C ASP A 175 -11.28 5.04 -19.39
N ALA A 176 -11.39 3.89 -20.07
CA ALA A 176 -12.30 2.82 -19.67
C ALA A 176 -11.96 2.25 -18.29
N ALA A 177 -10.69 1.99 -18.00
CA ALA A 177 -10.25 1.52 -16.68
C ALA A 177 -10.47 2.56 -15.57
N MET A 178 -10.27 3.84 -15.88
CA MET A 178 -10.48 4.96 -14.97
C MET A 178 -11.94 5.07 -14.53
N GLN A 179 -12.87 4.91 -15.46
CA GLN A 179 -14.31 4.88 -15.17
C GLN A 179 -14.70 3.69 -14.27
N GLN A 180 -14.11 2.51 -14.51
CA GLN A 180 -14.36 1.33 -13.67
C GLN A 180 -13.78 1.47 -12.27
N LEU A 181 -12.62 2.13 -12.14
CA LEU A 181 -11.94 2.42 -10.89
C LEU A 181 -12.74 3.40 -10.02
N GLY A 182 -13.47 4.32 -10.66
CA GLY A 182 -14.25 5.36 -10.00
C GLY A 182 -13.40 6.53 -9.53
N GLY A 183 -12.32 6.88 -10.24
CA GLY A 183 -11.56 8.08 -9.91
C GLY A 183 -11.96 9.31 -10.72
N VAL A 184 -11.49 10.47 -10.26
CA VAL A 184 -11.87 11.78 -10.81
C VAL A 184 -11.04 12.11 -12.06
N SER A 185 -11.71 12.35 -13.18
CA SER A 185 -11.06 12.73 -14.45
C SER A 185 -10.96 14.24 -14.66
N GLU A 186 -11.82 15.02 -14.02
CA GLU A 186 -11.88 16.48 -14.18
C GLU A 186 -12.32 17.15 -12.89
N VAL A 187 -11.73 18.30 -12.58
CA VAL A 187 -11.99 19.04 -11.34
C VAL A 187 -12.00 20.54 -11.58
N SER A 188 -12.85 21.26 -10.86
CA SER A 188 -12.79 22.72 -10.78
C SER A 188 -11.81 23.13 -9.70
N LEU A 189 -10.78 23.88 -10.08
CA LEU A 189 -9.74 24.39 -9.20
C LEU A 189 -9.93 25.89 -8.98
N VAL A 190 -9.82 26.31 -7.72
CA VAL A 190 -9.82 27.72 -7.31
C VAL A 190 -8.88 27.94 -6.13
N GLY A 191 -8.10 29.01 -6.19
CA GLY A 191 -7.11 29.37 -5.17
C GLY A 191 -5.95 30.19 -5.75
N PRO A 192 -5.03 30.64 -4.90
CA PRO A 192 -4.98 30.36 -3.46
C PRO A 192 -5.95 31.23 -2.63
N PHE A 193 -6.64 30.63 -1.65
CA PHE A 193 -7.54 31.36 -0.74
C PHE A 193 -6.80 32.09 0.38
N SER A 194 -5.71 31.52 0.85
CA SER A 194 -4.89 32.08 1.92
C SER A 194 -3.41 31.78 1.65
N PRO A 195 -2.50 32.73 1.94
CA PRO A 195 -1.05 32.53 1.91
C PRO A 195 -0.53 31.87 3.20
N PHE A 196 -1.39 31.70 4.22
CA PHE A 196 -1.04 31.13 5.51
C PHE A 196 -1.68 29.75 5.71
N HIS A 197 -1.14 28.72 5.05
CA HIS A 197 -1.67 27.34 5.07
C HIS A 197 -2.15 26.81 6.41
N VAL A 198 -1.31 26.86 7.45
CA VAL A 198 -1.64 26.22 8.74
C VAL A 198 -2.64 27.07 9.52
N LEU A 199 -2.46 28.39 9.54
CA LEU A 199 -3.28 29.30 10.34
C LEU A 199 -4.72 29.41 9.81
N ALA A 200 -4.88 29.38 8.49
CA ALA A 200 -6.19 29.46 7.86
C ALA A 200 -6.86 28.09 7.62
N TRP A 201 -6.30 27.00 8.16
CA TRP A 201 -6.84 25.66 7.92
C TRP A 201 -8.24 25.47 8.52
N ASP A 202 -8.47 26.01 9.72
CA ASP A 202 -9.77 25.92 10.37
C ASP A 202 -10.78 26.96 9.85
N GLU A 203 -10.33 27.91 9.01
CA GLU A 203 -11.20 28.90 8.37
C GLU A 203 -11.98 28.29 7.20
N ARG A 204 -13.30 28.46 7.21
CA ARG A 204 -14.14 27.95 6.11
C ARG A 204 -14.07 28.88 4.90
N THR A 205 -13.59 28.35 3.77
CA THR A 205 -13.66 29.06 2.48
C THR A 205 -15.11 29.22 2.02
N PRO A 206 -15.46 30.23 1.20
CA PRO A 206 -16.82 30.40 0.68
C PRO A 206 -17.38 29.14 0.03
N VAL A 207 -16.57 28.45 -0.78
CA VAL A 207 -16.92 27.18 -1.43
C VAL A 207 -17.21 26.08 -0.42
N SER A 208 -16.51 26.05 0.71
CA SER A 208 -16.75 25.06 1.77
C SER A 208 -18.04 25.35 2.55
N GLN A 209 -18.48 26.61 2.59
CA GLN A 209 -19.66 27.02 3.34
C GLN A 209 -20.98 26.72 2.62
N ASN A 210 -21.01 26.84 1.29
CA ASN A 210 -22.23 26.71 0.50
C ASN A 210 -22.11 25.76 -0.71
N GLY A 211 -20.92 25.20 -0.96
CA GLY A 211 -20.64 24.33 -2.10
C GLY A 211 -20.66 25.03 -3.45
N SER A 212 -20.85 26.35 -3.48
CA SER A 212 -21.04 27.12 -4.70
C SER A 212 -19.71 27.57 -5.28
N LEU A 213 -19.60 27.39 -6.59
CA LEU A 213 -18.54 27.97 -7.42
C LEU A 213 -19.09 29.14 -8.27
N ALA A 214 -20.32 29.58 -8.00
CA ALA A 214 -20.87 30.78 -8.62
C ALA A 214 -20.12 32.00 -8.07
N GLY A 215 -19.30 32.61 -8.92
CA GLY A 215 -18.44 33.74 -8.57
C GLY A 215 -19.19 35.08 -8.45
N PRO A 216 -18.47 36.16 -8.11
CA PRO A 216 -17.00 36.20 -7.98
C PRO A 216 -16.50 35.64 -6.63
N LEU A 217 -15.44 34.82 -6.70
CA LEU A 217 -14.70 34.36 -5.51
C LEU A 217 -13.51 35.29 -5.29
N THR A 218 -13.21 35.60 -4.03
CA THR A 218 -12.11 36.49 -3.65
C THR A 218 -11.21 35.79 -2.65
N GLY A 219 -9.90 35.86 -2.87
CA GLY A 219 -8.87 35.37 -1.96
C GLY A 219 -7.95 36.48 -1.49
N ALA A 220 -6.88 36.11 -0.80
CA ALA A 220 -5.92 37.07 -0.25
C ALA A 220 -5.23 37.97 -1.29
N PHE A 221 -5.17 37.53 -2.55
CA PHE A 221 -4.52 38.25 -3.64
C PHE A 221 -5.50 38.87 -4.66
N GLY A 222 -6.79 38.96 -4.31
CA GLY A 222 -7.83 39.51 -5.18
C GLY A 222 -8.76 38.45 -5.77
N PRO A 223 -9.38 38.72 -6.94
CA PRO A 223 -10.33 37.82 -7.57
C PRO A 223 -9.70 36.47 -7.92
N LEU A 224 -10.40 35.38 -7.59
CA LEU A 224 -9.98 34.01 -7.87
C LEU A 224 -10.82 33.42 -9.02
N PRO A 225 -10.23 33.21 -10.22
CA PRO A 225 -10.94 32.55 -11.30
C PRO A 225 -11.10 31.06 -10.98
N VAL A 226 -12.28 30.52 -11.30
CA VAL A 226 -12.50 29.07 -11.31
C VAL A 226 -12.06 28.54 -12.66
N ARG A 227 -11.21 27.50 -12.66
CA ARG A 227 -10.75 26.83 -13.88
C ARG A 227 -10.91 25.33 -13.79
N THR A 228 -11.15 24.69 -14.93
CA THR A 228 -11.22 23.24 -15.02
C THR A 228 -9.83 22.67 -15.26
N VAL A 229 -9.42 21.72 -14.43
CA VAL A 229 -8.18 20.95 -14.56
C VAL A 229 -8.54 19.51 -14.91
N ARG A 230 -7.84 18.94 -15.88
CA ARG A 230 -8.00 17.54 -16.27
C ARG A 230 -7.00 16.65 -15.54
N ALA A 231 -7.47 15.50 -15.09
CA ALA A 231 -6.73 14.46 -14.40
C ALA A 231 -6.98 13.11 -15.09
N PRO A 232 -6.46 12.89 -16.32
CA PRO A 232 -6.78 11.71 -17.12
C PRO A 232 -6.35 10.38 -16.49
N ASP A 233 -5.40 10.40 -15.55
CA ASP A 233 -4.94 9.26 -14.76
C ASP A 233 -5.43 9.32 -13.29
N GLY A 234 -6.41 10.18 -12.98
CA GLY A 234 -6.95 10.37 -11.63
C GLY A 234 -6.07 11.19 -10.70
N ARG A 235 -4.95 11.73 -11.19
CA ARG A 235 -4.01 12.54 -10.41
C ARG A 235 -4.37 14.01 -10.52
N MET A 236 -4.93 14.56 -9.45
CA MET A 236 -5.17 16.00 -9.35
C MET A 236 -3.92 16.68 -8.81
N ASP A 237 -3.28 17.50 -9.63
CA ASP A 237 -1.95 18.05 -9.37
C ASP A 237 -1.95 19.58 -9.22
N LEU A 238 -1.32 20.07 -8.15
CA LEU A 238 -1.10 21.49 -7.87
C LEU A 238 0.34 21.94 -8.14
N THR A 239 1.19 21.12 -8.76
CA THR A 239 2.62 21.44 -8.98
C THR A 239 2.81 22.73 -9.78
N GLY A 240 1.95 22.98 -10.77
CA GLY A 240 1.98 24.21 -11.60
C GLY A 240 1.38 25.47 -10.94
N GLU A 241 0.77 25.35 -9.76
CA GLU A 241 0.15 26.47 -9.07
C GLU A 241 1.18 27.35 -8.35
N PRO A 242 0.91 28.62 -8.04
CA PRO A 242 1.83 29.45 -7.23
C PRO A 242 1.86 29.01 -5.74
N GLY A 243 2.84 29.53 -4.97
CA GLY A 243 2.86 29.51 -3.50
C GLY A 243 2.97 28.14 -2.81
N GLN A 244 4.07 27.89 -2.10
CA GLN A 244 4.17 26.71 -1.23
C GLN A 244 3.40 26.97 0.07
N GLY A 245 2.59 26.01 0.51
CA GLY A 245 1.76 26.20 1.69
C GLY A 245 0.60 27.17 1.43
N ASP A 246 0.10 27.21 0.20
CA ASP A 246 -1.13 27.91 -0.11
C ASP A 246 -2.31 26.93 -0.08
N LEU A 247 -3.48 27.46 0.29
CA LEU A 247 -4.72 26.69 0.35
C LEU A 247 -5.48 26.77 -0.97
N TYR A 248 -5.64 25.60 -1.61
CA TYR A 248 -6.42 25.43 -2.83
C TYR A 248 -7.71 24.66 -2.56
N VAL A 249 -8.74 24.95 -3.34
CA VAL A 249 -10.00 24.20 -3.33
C VAL A 249 -10.21 23.55 -4.69
N GLN A 250 -10.47 22.26 -4.66
CA GLN A 250 -10.78 21.41 -5.80
C GLN A 250 -12.19 20.87 -5.62
N ALA A 251 -13.04 21.00 -6.62
CA ALA A 251 -14.45 20.64 -6.52
C ALA A 251 -14.95 19.89 -7.76
N PHE A 252 -15.66 18.80 -7.54
CA PHE A 252 -16.20 17.93 -8.59
C PHE A 252 -17.53 17.34 -8.16
N ASP A 253 -18.39 17.09 -9.14
CA ASP A 253 -19.68 16.44 -8.95
C ASP A 253 -19.55 14.97 -9.37
N ALA A 254 -20.04 14.06 -8.52
CA ALA A 254 -20.12 12.64 -8.76
C ALA A 254 -21.58 12.26 -9.05
N ASP A 255 -21.85 11.75 -10.25
CA ASP A 255 -23.15 11.22 -10.65
C ASP A 255 -23.20 9.72 -10.35
N VAL A 256 -23.91 9.37 -9.29
CA VAL A 256 -24.07 8.01 -8.78
C VAL A 256 -25.36 7.43 -9.36
N THR A 257 -25.23 6.42 -10.23
CA THR A 257 -26.38 5.80 -10.90
C THR A 257 -27.03 4.70 -10.08
N GLU A 258 -26.24 3.97 -9.29
CA GLU A 258 -26.70 2.87 -8.45
C GLU A 258 -26.50 3.23 -6.97
N PRO A 259 -27.54 3.20 -6.14
CA PRO A 259 -27.37 3.40 -4.71
C PRO A 259 -26.56 2.22 -4.12
N GLY A 260 -25.76 2.50 -3.10
CA GLY A 260 -24.96 1.44 -2.47
C GLY A 260 -23.93 1.96 -1.48
N LEU A 261 -23.17 1.02 -0.91
CA LEU A 261 -22.05 1.31 -0.05
C LEU A 261 -20.79 1.53 -0.89
N TYR A 262 -20.33 2.77 -0.91
CA TYR A 262 -19.11 3.19 -1.58
C TYR A 262 -18.02 3.46 -0.54
N VAL A 263 -16.76 3.37 -0.96
CA VAL A 263 -15.62 3.87 -0.18
C VAL A 263 -15.03 5.05 -0.92
N ALA A 264 -15.10 6.22 -0.29
CA ALA A 264 -14.28 7.35 -0.69
C ALA A 264 -12.86 7.08 -0.23
N ARG A 265 -11.91 7.14 -1.17
CA ARG A 265 -10.50 6.88 -0.94
C ARG A 265 -9.69 8.04 -1.49
N THR A 266 -8.80 8.59 -0.68
CA THR A 266 -7.80 9.55 -1.12
C THR A 266 -6.39 9.01 -0.94
N VAL A 267 -5.50 9.43 -1.83
CA VAL A 267 -4.05 9.23 -1.68
C VAL A 267 -3.37 10.58 -1.84
N SER A 268 -2.71 11.06 -0.78
CA SER A 268 -1.89 12.26 -0.85
C SER A 268 -0.80 12.27 0.21
N GLY A 269 0.37 12.82 -0.16
CA GLY A 269 1.40 13.19 0.81
C GLY A 269 1.03 14.46 1.59
N THR A 270 0.21 15.33 1.01
CA THR A 270 -0.16 16.64 1.56
C THR A 270 -1.37 16.58 2.48
N SER A 271 -1.53 17.63 3.29
CA SER A 271 -2.74 17.80 4.09
C SER A 271 -3.93 18.18 3.22
N HIS A 272 -5.06 17.53 3.47
CA HIS A 272 -6.29 17.76 2.75
C HIS A 272 -7.51 17.47 3.62
N GLN A 273 -8.64 18.08 3.30
CA GLN A 273 -9.95 17.80 3.87
C GLN A 273 -10.93 17.58 2.71
N VAL A 274 -11.73 16.52 2.79
CA VAL A 274 -12.79 16.23 1.84
C VAL A 274 -14.14 16.47 2.51
N LEU A 275 -14.95 17.30 1.88
CA LEU A 275 -16.35 17.53 2.20
C LEU A 275 -17.21 16.84 1.14
N MET A 276 -18.31 16.22 1.55
CA MET A 276 -19.33 15.69 0.65
C MET A 276 -20.68 16.33 1.01
N ASP A 277 -21.29 17.03 0.05
CA ASP A 277 -22.55 17.77 0.24
C ASP A 277 -22.52 18.68 1.49
N GLY A 278 -21.35 19.24 1.80
CA GLY A 278 -21.10 20.10 2.96
C GLY A 278 -20.76 19.40 4.28
N ALA A 279 -20.92 18.08 4.37
CA ALA A 279 -20.52 17.30 5.53
C ALA A 279 -19.03 16.87 5.45
N PRO A 280 -18.25 16.98 6.54
CA PRO A 280 -16.87 16.52 6.55
C PRO A 280 -16.79 15.00 6.44
N LEU A 281 -16.15 14.53 5.37
CA LEU A 281 -16.01 13.10 5.07
C LEU A 281 -14.71 12.55 5.64
N MET A 282 -13.57 13.16 5.33
CA MET A 282 -12.25 12.75 5.83
C MET A 282 -11.28 13.93 5.87
N GLU A 283 -10.26 13.82 6.70
CA GLU A 283 -9.26 14.87 6.89
C GLU A 283 -7.90 14.27 7.22
N ARG A 284 -6.86 14.86 6.64
CA ARG A 284 -5.46 14.56 6.90
C ARG A 284 -4.73 15.86 7.23
N ARG A 285 -4.20 15.96 8.46
CA ARG A 285 -3.36 17.06 8.94
C ARG A 285 -1.91 16.60 9.07
N ALA A 286 -1.19 16.57 7.96
CA ALA A 286 0.18 16.05 7.91
C ALA A 286 1.18 16.86 8.77
N TRP A 287 0.87 18.12 9.13
CA TRP A 287 1.70 18.94 10.01
C TRP A 287 1.51 18.64 11.51
N GLU A 288 0.34 18.15 11.93
CA GLU A 288 0.11 17.77 13.35
C GLU A 288 0.71 16.42 13.65
N ARG A 289 0.55 15.49 12.71
CA ARG A 289 1.02 14.12 12.85
C ARG A 289 1.25 13.47 11.49
N ALA A 290 2.34 12.74 11.34
CA ALA A 290 2.49 11.83 10.23
C ALA A 290 1.45 10.70 10.36
N THR A 291 0.55 10.66 9.39
CA THR A 291 -0.53 9.68 9.26
C THR A 291 -0.38 8.93 7.94
N SER A 292 -1.22 7.93 7.68
CA SER A 292 -1.24 7.24 6.39
C SER A 292 -1.49 8.21 5.24
N THR A 293 -0.72 8.07 4.15
CA THR A 293 -0.96 8.80 2.89
C THR A 293 -2.26 8.36 2.21
N VAL A 294 -2.81 7.22 2.62
CA VAL A 294 -4.12 6.73 2.21
C VAL A 294 -5.13 7.01 3.31
N THR A 295 -6.20 7.73 2.99
CA THR A 295 -7.39 7.81 3.87
C THR A 295 -8.60 7.27 3.13
N ALA A 296 -9.44 6.53 3.85
CA ALA A 296 -10.61 5.90 3.28
C ALA A 296 -11.77 5.95 4.28
N ARG A 297 -12.98 6.12 3.77
CA ARG A 297 -14.21 6.07 4.57
C ARG A 297 -15.35 5.50 3.76
N ALA A 298 -16.08 4.56 4.35
CA ALA A 298 -17.30 4.03 3.76
C ALA A 298 -18.45 5.03 3.91
N VAL A 299 -19.20 5.21 2.83
CA VAL A 299 -20.32 6.13 2.74
C VAL A 299 -21.47 5.46 1.99
N GLN A 300 -22.66 5.53 2.58
CA GLN A 300 -23.88 5.07 1.92
C GLN A 300 -24.33 6.17 0.96
N LEU A 301 -24.21 5.93 -0.35
CA LEU A 301 -24.61 6.89 -1.37
C LEU A 301 -25.96 6.50 -1.97
N PRO A 302 -26.96 7.39 -1.96
CA PRO A 302 -28.14 7.24 -2.80
C PRO A 302 -27.78 7.48 -4.27
N ALA A 303 -28.68 7.14 -5.18
CA ALA A 303 -28.54 7.54 -6.58
C ALA A 303 -28.78 9.06 -6.70
N GLY A 304 -27.97 9.72 -7.54
CA GLY A 304 -28.04 11.15 -7.78
C GLY A 304 -26.67 11.81 -7.88
N LYS A 305 -26.68 13.13 -8.02
CA LYS A 305 -25.47 13.95 -8.07
C LYS A 305 -25.06 14.39 -6.67
N HIS A 306 -23.81 14.12 -6.31
CA HIS A 306 -23.19 14.51 -5.05
C HIS A 306 -21.99 15.41 -5.31
N ARG A 307 -21.83 16.47 -4.52
CA ARG A 307 -20.70 17.40 -4.68
C ARG A 307 -19.63 17.11 -3.66
N PHE A 308 -18.41 16.92 -4.15
CA PHE A 308 -17.22 16.80 -3.35
C PHE A 308 -16.39 18.08 -3.43
N VAL A 309 -15.94 18.55 -2.27
CA VAL A 309 -15.04 19.69 -2.15
C VAL A 309 -13.82 19.26 -1.37
N VAL A 310 -12.66 19.33 -2.02
CA VAL A 310 -11.36 19.01 -1.46
C VAL A 310 -10.61 20.30 -1.20
N ARG A 311 -10.38 20.59 0.08
CA ARG A 311 -9.45 21.63 0.52
C ARG A 311 -8.08 21.00 0.64
N GLN A 312 -7.08 21.52 -0.05
CA GLN A 312 -5.74 20.92 -0.07
C GLN A 312 -4.67 21.99 0.12
N LEU A 313 -3.68 21.68 0.95
CA LEU A 313 -2.46 22.46 1.02
C LEU A 313 -1.49 22.03 -0.07
N LYS A 314 -0.94 23.00 -0.81
CA LYS A 314 0.17 22.71 -1.72
C LYS A 314 1.44 22.47 -0.92
N GLY A 315 1.99 21.25 -0.99
CA GLY A 315 3.28 20.93 -0.38
C GLY A 315 4.45 21.56 -1.15
N GLY A 316 5.62 21.63 -0.51
CA GLY A 316 6.82 22.23 -1.12
C GLY A 316 7.33 21.47 -2.35
N THR A 317 7.15 20.15 -2.37
CA THR A 317 7.65 19.24 -3.43
C THR A 317 6.56 18.49 -4.18
N SER A 318 5.32 18.47 -3.68
CA SER A 318 4.19 17.85 -4.37
C SER A 318 2.87 18.49 -3.95
N GLY A 319 1.95 18.59 -4.91
CA GLY A 319 0.56 18.99 -4.70
C GLY A 319 -0.42 17.90 -5.12
N LEU A 320 0.03 16.64 -5.15
CA LEU A 320 -0.71 15.55 -5.74
C LEU A 320 -1.77 14.98 -4.79
N LEU A 321 -2.99 14.84 -5.29
CA LEU A 321 -4.06 14.10 -4.64
C LEU A 321 -4.80 13.22 -5.66
N THR A 322 -4.99 11.95 -5.33
CA THR A 322 -5.90 11.05 -6.07
C THR A 322 -7.14 10.83 -5.23
N PHE A 323 -8.32 10.94 -5.83
CA PHE A 323 -9.59 10.62 -5.20
C PHE A 323 -10.30 9.53 -6.01
N ALA A 324 -10.91 8.57 -5.33
CA ALA A 324 -11.77 7.56 -5.93
C ALA A 324 -12.98 7.22 -5.06
N LEU A 325 -14.09 6.91 -5.71
CA LEU A 325 -15.26 6.25 -5.14
C LEU A 325 -15.30 4.82 -5.68
N LEU A 326 -14.84 3.85 -4.89
CA LEU A 326 -14.94 2.43 -5.24
C LEU A 326 -16.16 1.82 -4.55
N ARG A 327 -16.74 0.76 -5.13
CA ARG A 327 -17.80 0.00 -4.47
C ARG A 327 -17.21 -1.06 -3.55
N VAL A 328 -17.80 -1.23 -2.37
CA VAL A 328 -17.37 -2.26 -1.41
C VAL A 328 -17.57 -3.67 -1.98
N ASP A 329 -18.65 -3.87 -2.74
CA ASP A 329 -19.02 -5.16 -3.36
C ASP A 329 -18.06 -5.61 -4.48
N GLY A 330 -17.03 -4.82 -4.80
CA GLY A 330 -16.04 -5.15 -5.83
C GLY A 330 -16.50 -4.94 -7.26
N ARG A 331 -17.78 -4.57 -7.51
CA ARG A 331 -18.25 -4.22 -8.85
C ARG A 331 -17.58 -2.93 -9.35
N PRO A 332 -17.51 -2.69 -10.68
CA PRO A 332 -17.05 -1.42 -11.21
C PRO A 332 -17.84 -0.26 -10.59
N SER A 333 -17.15 0.85 -10.30
CA SER A 333 -17.78 2.00 -9.63
C SER A 333 -18.96 2.55 -10.43
N GLY A 334 -18.77 2.74 -11.73
CA GLY A 334 -19.77 3.29 -12.64
C GLY A 334 -20.09 4.78 -12.42
N VAL A 335 -19.52 5.40 -11.39
CA VAL A 335 -19.68 6.81 -11.07
C VAL A 335 -19.07 7.67 -12.17
N ARG A 336 -19.81 8.69 -12.60
CA ARG A 336 -19.33 9.67 -13.57
C ARG A 336 -18.93 10.95 -12.84
N PHE A 337 -17.72 11.42 -13.10
CA PHE A 337 -17.23 12.67 -12.52
C PHE A 337 -17.27 13.80 -13.54
N SER A 338 -17.64 14.98 -13.07
CA SER A 338 -17.56 16.22 -13.83
C SER A 338 -17.03 17.34 -12.95
N ALA A 339 -16.27 18.28 -13.53
CA ALA A 339 -15.89 19.50 -12.85
C ALA A 339 -17.13 20.25 -12.31
N ALA A 340 -17.11 20.59 -11.02
CA ALA A 340 -18.24 21.24 -10.38
C ALA A 340 -18.43 22.67 -10.92
N THR A 341 -19.68 23.07 -11.12
CA THR A 341 -20.00 24.44 -11.58
C THR A 341 -21.23 24.97 -10.83
N GLY A 342 -21.33 26.30 -10.72
CA GLY A 342 -22.49 26.96 -10.11
C GLY A 342 -22.80 26.53 -8.68
N ALA A 343 -24.09 26.55 -8.32
CA ALA A 343 -24.59 26.13 -7.01
C ALA A 343 -24.47 24.61 -6.79
N ALA A 344 -24.47 24.17 -5.53
CA ALA A 344 -24.44 22.75 -5.19
C ALA A 344 -25.71 22.03 -5.69
N PRO A 345 -25.61 20.78 -6.18
CA PRO A 345 -26.73 20.03 -6.71
C PRO A 345 -27.72 19.56 -5.63
N GLN A 346 -27.26 19.42 -4.40
CA GLN A 346 -28.02 18.99 -3.22
C GLN A 346 -28.00 20.10 -2.16
N ALA A 347 -28.91 20.00 -1.18
CA ALA A 347 -28.89 20.89 -0.02
C ALA A 347 -27.55 20.76 0.73
N TRP A 348 -26.81 21.86 0.82
CA TRP A 348 -25.49 21.87 1.45
C TRP A 348 -25.61 21.75 2.98
N GLY A 349 -24.80 20.89 3.59
CA GLY A 349 -24.87 20.57 5.02
C GLY A 349 -25.89 19.47 5.35
N SER A 350 -26.38 18.74 4.36
CA SER A 350 -27.24 17.58 4.59
C SER A 350 -26.53 16.51 5.41
N LYS A 351 -27.27 15.82 6.29
CA LYS A 351 -26.71 14.73 7.09
C LYS A 351 -26.46 13.53 6.18
N VAL A 352 -25.20 13.16 6.04
CA VAL A 352 -24.78 11.96 5.31
C VAL A 352 -24.54 10.85 6.33
N GLU A 353 -25.02 9.64 6.03
CA GLU A 353 -24.70 8.45 6.79
C GLU A 353 -23.33 7.90 6.41
N PHE A 354 -22.39 7.99 7.35
CA PHE A 354 -21.08 7.39 7.24
C PHE A 354 -21.04 6.10 8.04
N SER A 355 -20.31 5.11 7.54
CA SER A 355 -19.97 3.92 8.31
C SER A 355 -18.57 4.12 8.91
N ASP A 356 -18.43 3.81 10.20
CA ASP A 356 -17.12 3.79 10.86
C ASP A 356 -16.29 2.58 10.41
N GLU A 357 -16.97 1.48 10.06
CA GLU A 357 -16.34 0.34 9.42
C GLU A 357 -16.19 0.57 7.92
N THR A 358 -15.00 0.26 7.39
CA THR A 358 -14.73 0.29 5.94
C THR A 358 -14.35 -1.13 5.48
N PRO A 359 -15.34 -2.00 5.20
CA PRO A 359 -15.09 -3.42 4.94
C PRO A 359 -14.14 -3.63 3.77
N GLY A 360 -13.13 -4.48 3.97
CA GLY A 360 -12.18 -4.86 2.92
C GLY A 360 -11.23 -3.74 2.47
N VAL A 361 -11.06 -2.67 3.26
CA VAL A 361 -10.11 -1.58 2.99
C VAL A 361 -9.24 -1.35 4.23
N PHE A 362 -7.92 -1.29 4.04
CA PHE A 362 -6.96 -1.24 5.14
C PHE A 362 -6.03 -0.03 4.98
N PRO A 363 -6.51 1.21 5.23
CA PRO A 363 -5.74 2.42 4.99
C PRO A 363 -4.57 2.58 5.97
N THR A 364 -4.69 2.06 7.20
CA THR A 364 -3.66 2.14 8.25
C THR A 364 -2.94 0.81 8.43
N THR A 365 -1.74 0.85 9.00
CA THR A 365 -0.97 -0.33 9.38
C THR A 365 -1.68 -1.09 10.51
N GLU A 366 -2.24 -0.36 11.49
CA GLU A 366 -3.02 -0.95 12.59
C GLU A 366 -4.25 -1.72 12.10
N GLY A 367 -5.03 -1.15 11.18
CA GLY A 367 -6.23 -1.80 10.66
C GLY A 367 -5.94 -3.13 9.97
N LEU A 368 -4.82 -3.23 9.25
CA LEU A 368 -4.37 -4.49 8.65
C LEU A 368 -3.92 -5.50 9.72
N LYS A 369 -3.19 -5.06 10.75
CA LYS A 369 -2.79 -5.91 11.88
C LYS A 369 -4.04 -6.50 12.55
N THR A 370 -5.03 -5.67 12.90
CA THR A 370 -6.27 -6.12 13.52
C THR A 370 -6.99 -7.17 12.66
N ALA A 371 -7.08 -6.93 11.34
CA ALA A 371 -7.73 -7.86 10.42
C ALA A 371 -7.01 -9.21 10.27
N LEU A 372 -5.70 -9.26 10.53
CA LEU A 372 -4.90 -10.48 10.46
C LEU A 372 -4.73 -11.18 11.82
N HIS A 373 -5.04 -10.51 12.93
CA HIS A 373 -4.69 -10.96 14.27
C HIS A 373 -5.28 -12.33 14.63
N GLU A 374 -6.55 -12.56 14.31
CA GLU A 374 -7.24 -13.82 14.65
C GLU A 374 -6.60 -15.04 13.96
N GLU A 375 -6.14 -14.87 12.72
CA GLU A 375 -5.54 -15.95 11.93
C GLU A 375 -4.03 -16.10 12.15
N ALA A 376 -3.31 -14.98 12.12
CA ALA A 376 -1.84 -14.98 12.11
C ALA A 376 -1.24 -14.96 13.52
N GLY A 377 -2.03 -14.63 14.55
CA GLY A 377 -1.52 -14.29 15.87
C GLY A 377 -0.78 -12.95 15.88
N GLU A 378 -0.34 -12.52 17.07
CA GLU A 378 0.18 -11.16 17.27
C GLU A 378 1.44 -10.85 16.46
N LEU A 379 2.48 -11.68 16.56
CA LEU A 379 3.78 -11.40 15.94
C LEU A 379 3.70 -11.38 14.41
N LEU A 380 3.07 -12.39 13.79
CA LEU A 380 2.99 -12.47 12.34
C LEU A 380 2.06 -11.39 11.77
N ALA A 381 0.94 -11.08 12.44
CA ALA A 381 0.07 -9.97 12.03
C ALA A 381 0.82 -8.63 12.05
N VAL A 382 1.61 -8.36 13.11
CA VAL A 382 2.45 -7.16 13.20
C VAL A 382 3.47 -7.13 12.07
N VAL A 383 4.23 -8.21 11.85
CA VAL A 383 5.27 -8.25 10.81
C VAL A 383 4.68 -7.99 9.42
N LEU A 384 3.58 -8.66 9.07
CA LEU A 384 2.91 -8.48 7.77
C LEU A 384 2.37 -7.06 7.61
N ALA A 385 1.76 -6.51 8.67
CA ALA A 385 1.22 -5.16 8.65
C ALA A 385 2.30 -4.10 8.55
N VAL A 386 3.40 -4.21 9.30
CA VAL A 386 4.56 -3.30 9.24
C VAL A 386 5.15 -3.27 7.85
N ARG A 387 5.37 -4.44 7.22
CA ARG A 387 5.91 -4.54 5.86
C ARG A 387 5.09 -3.77 4.85
N ASP A 388 3.79 -4.04 4.84
CA ASP A 388 2.86 -3.41 3.92
C ASP A 388 2.63 -1.92 4.27
N GLY A 389 2.83 -1.53 5.53
CA GLY A 389 2.74 -0.16 6.02
C GLY A 389 3.91 0.76 5.62
N LEU A 390 5.10 0.23 5.32
CA LEU A 390 6.33 1.02 5.09
C LEU A 390 6.18 2.16 4.08
N GLN A 391 5.43 1.95 2.99
CA GLN A 391 5.28 2.95 1.93
C GLN A 391 4.10 3.91 2.13
N ARG A 392 3.08 3.49 2.90
CA ARG A 392 1.79 4.19 3.01
C ARG A 392 1.56 4.83 4.38
N ASP A 393 1.94 4.12 5.43
CA ASP A 393 1.75 4.49 6.84
C ASP A 393 3.01 4.12 7.62
N ALA A 394 4.13 4.73 7.22
CA ALA A 394 5.46 4.52 7.81
C ALA A 394 5.45 4.77 9.33
N ASP A 395 4.62 5.72 9.78
CA ASP A 395 4.48 6.05 11.20
C ASP A 395 3.65 5.02 11.97
N GLY A 396 2.62 4.42 11.35
CA GLY A 396 1.96 3.23 11.88
C GLY A 396 2.90 2.03 11.94
N ALA A 397 3.69 1.80 10.88
CA ALA A 397 4.68 0.73 10.82
C ALA A 397 5.74 0.88 11.92
N ARG A 398 6.26 2.09 12.14
CA ARG A 398 7.21 2.39 13.23
C ARG A 398 6.63 2.13 14.61
N ARG A 399 5.39 2.56 14.87
CA ARG A 399 4.72 2.34 16.15
C ARG A 399 4.50 0.85 16.43
N LEU A 400 4.02 0.10 15.44
CA LEU A 400 3.86 -1.34 15.58
C LEU A 400 5.19 -2.05 15.78
N MET A 401 6.23 -1.69 15.01
CA MET A 401 7.54 -2.33 15.15
C MET A 401 8.17 -2.06 16.53
N ALA A 402 7.87 -0.93 17.16
CA ALA A 402 8.33 -0.63 18.52
C ALA A 402 7.73 -1.55 19.60
N SER A 403 6.62 -2.24 19.30
CA SER A 403 6.03 -3.24 20.20
C SER A 403 6.69 -4.62 20.11
N VAL A 404 7.57 -4.83 19.14
CA VAL A 404 8.23 -6.12 18.88
C VAL A 404 9.65 -6.11 19.44
N ASP A 405 9.99 -7.11 20.26
CA ASP A 405 11.38 -7.36 20.64
C ASP A 405 12.14 -8.02 19.49
N ALA A 406 12.87 -7.21 18.73
CA ALA A 406 13.63 -7.68 17.57
C ALA A 406 14.97 -8.30 18.01
N ASN A 407 15.00 -9.63 18.13
CA ASN A 407 16.18 -10.41 18.51
C ASN A 407 16.61 -11.43 17.44
N THR A 408 15.79 -11.72 16.44
CA THR A 408 16.12 -12.58 15.29
C THR A 408 16.60 -11.75 14.08
N PRO A 409 17.38 -12.33 13.15
CA PRO A 409 17.83 -11.63 11.95
C PRO A 409 16.69 -11.00 11.13
N ALA A 410 15.57 -11.71 10.97
CA ALA A 410 14.41 -11.22 10.21
C ALA A 410 13.76 -9.98 10.84
N LEU A 411 13.60 -9.97 12.18
CA LEU A 411 13.01 -8.85 12.91
C LEU A 411 13.97 -7.65 12.98
N LEU A 412 15.28 -7.90 13.18
CA LEU A 412 16.30 -6.85 13.16
C LEU A 412 16.37 -6.18 11.78
N TRP A 413 16.31 -6.96 10.71
CA TRP A 413 16.29 -6.42 9.34
C TRP A 413 15.03 -5.57 9.08
N LEU A 414 13.85 -6.03 9.50
CA LEU A 414 12.61 -5.24 9.40
C LEU A 414 12.70 -3.93 10.19
N ARG A 415 13.25 -3.97 11.41
CA ARG A 415 13.47 -2.76 12.22
C ARG A 415 14.43 -1.80 11.54
N ALA A 416 15.48 -2.31 10.88
CA ALA A 416 16.41 -1.50 10.11
C ALA A 416 15.72 -0.80 8.91
N GLU A 417 14.85 -1.51 8.18
CA GLU A 417 14.06 -0.89 7.10
C GLU A 417 13.17 0.22 7.62
N VAL A 418 12.40 -0.05 8.69
CA VAL A 418 11.55 0.95 9.36
C VAL A 418 12.37 2.17 9.79
N ALA A 419 13.55 1.95 10.39
CA ALA A 419 14.43 3.02 10.82
C ALA A 419 14.97 3.84 9.63
N SER A 420 15.34 3.20 8.52
CA SER A 420 15.83 3.89 7.32
C SER A 420 14.77 4.78 6.66
N ALA A 421 13.50 4.38 6.76
CA ALA A 421 12.35 5.13 6.23
C ALA A 421 11.80 6.19 7.22
N ASP A 422 12.36 6.30 8.43
CA ASP A 422 11.85 7.20 9.47
C ASP A 422 12.18 8.67 9.17
N ARG A 423 11.16 9.41 8.74
CA ARG A 423 11.25 10.85 8.44
C ARG A 423 10.99 11.74 9.66
N THR A 424 10.66 11.16 10.82
CA THR A 424 10.36 11.91 12.05
C THR A 424 11.60 12.32 12.83
N VAL A 425 12.75 11.71 12.50
CA VAL A 425 14.05 12.02 13.11
C VAL A 425 15.04 12.50 12.04
N PRO A 426 16.12 13.22 12.43
CA PRO A 426 17.15 13.59 11.49
C PRO A 426 17.72 12.37 10.76
N SER A 427 17.93 12.48 9.44
CA SER A 427 18.35 11.36 8.58
C SER A 427 19.61 10.65 9.10
N LYS A 428 20.58 11.39 9.66
CA LYS A 428 21.78 10.81 10.28
C LYS A 428 21.44 9.86 11.45
N VAL A 429 20.45 10.20 12.28
CA VAL A 429 20.00 9.36 13.40
C VAL A 429 19.26 8.13 12.88
N ALA A 430 18.38 8.31 11.90
CA ALA A 430 17.65 7.24 11.23
C ALA A 430 18.61 6.17 10.67
N ARG A 431 19.60 6.61 9.88
CA ARG A 431 20.64 5.75 9.29
C ARG A 431 21.52 5.08 10.34
N GLY A 432 21.91 5.79 11.39
CA GLY A 432 22.72 5.21 12.48
C GLY A 432 21.98 4.09 13.22
N ARG A 433 20.65 4.22 13.41
CA ARG A 433 19.81 3.15 13.97
C ARG A 433 19.73 1.94 13.03
N ALA A 434 19.42 2.18 11.76
CA ALA A 434 19.36 1.13 10.75
C ALA A 434 20.69 0.37 10.61
N THR A 435 21.79 1.10 10.62
CA THR A 435 23.16 0.56 10.56
C THR A 435 23.44 -0.43 11.69
N ARG A 436 23.14 -0.06 12.94
CA ARG A 436 23.39 -0.93 14.11
C ARG A 436 22.61 -2.24 14.02
N ASP A 437 21.36 -2.15 13.58
CA ASP A 437 20.51 -3.34 13.39
C ASP A 437 21.05 -4.21 12.26
N LEU A 438 21.48 -3.64 11.13
CA LEU A 438 22.07 -4.37 10.01
C LEU A 438 23.40 -5.04 10.37
N GLU A 439 24.26 -4.39 11.15
CA GLU A 439 25.48 -4.99 11.66
C GLU A 439 25.16 -6.19 12.57
N SER A 440 24.11 -6.07 13.40
CA SER A 440 23.63 -7.18 14.23
C SER A 440 23.02 -8.32 13.41
N VAL A 441 22.36 -8.02 12.28
CA VAL A 441 21.88 -9.03 11.33
C VAL A 441 23.07 -9.76 10.71
N LEU A 442 24.02 -9.04 10.15
CA LEU A 442 25.17 -9.62 9.44
C LEU A 442 26.14 -10.36 10.37
N ALA A 443 26.19 -10.02 11.66
CA ALA A 443 26.92 -10.79 12.66
C ALA A 443 26.29 -12.16 12.92
N LYS A 444 24.95 -12.27 12.80
CA LYS A 444 24.20 -13.52 13.02
C LYS A 444 24.02 -14.34 11.73
N ASP A 445 23.86 -13.65 10.61
CA ASP A 445 23.65 -14.20 9.28
C ASP A 445 24.48 -13.39 8.25
N PRO A 446 25.78 -13.73 8.09
CA PRO A 446 26.65 -13.05 7.13
C PRO A 446 26.20 -13.19 5.67
N GLY A 447 25.39 -14.21 5.38
CA GLY A 447 24.83 -14.48 4.05
C GLY A 447 23.55 -13.70 3.75
N ASN A 448 23.10 -12.81 4.63
CA ASN A 448 21.84 -12.10 4.44
C ASN A 448 21.92 -11.06 3.31
N VAL A 449 21.56 -11.47 2.09
CA VAL A 449 21.61 -10.62 0.88
C VAL A 449 20.77 -9.35 1.05
N ALA A 450 19.60 -9.44 1.70
CA ALA A 450 18.73 -8.29 1.90
C ALA A 450 19.39 -7.22 2.78
N ALA A 451 20.04 -7.64 3.87
CA ALA A 451 20.78 -6.76 4.77
C ALA A 451 22.02 -6.17 4.08
N LEU A 452 22.77 -6.97 3.30
CA LEU A 452 23.91 -6.48 2.50
C LEU A 452 23.49 -5.40 1.52
N LEU A 453 22.38 -5.60 0.80
CA LEU A 453 21.86 -4.63 -0.16
C LEU A 453 21.38 -3.34 0.53
N LEU A 454 20.69 -3.45 1.67
CA LEU A 454 20.24 -2.25 2.41
C LEU A 454 21.43 -1.50 3.01
N ARG A 455 22.46 -2.20 3.51
CA ARG A 455 23.68 -1.57 4.01
C ARG A 455 24.46 -0.87 2.89
N ALA A 456 24.53 -1.46 1.70
CA ALA A 456 25.16 -0.83 0.54
C ALA A 456 24.46 0.49 0.14
N GLU A 457 23.12 0.52 0.16
CA GLU A 457 22.35 1.75 -0.09
C GLU A 457 22.63 2.83 0.95
N LEU A 458 22.66 2.48 2.24
CA LEU A 458 23.03 3.41 3.29
C LEU A 458 24.45 3.98 3.12
N PHE A 459 25.40 3.15 2.67
CA PHE A 459 26.75 3.63 2.36
C PHE A 459 26.77 4.62 1.19
N LEU A 460 25.96 4.39 0.14
CA LEU A 460 25.82 5.35 -0.96
C LEU A 460 25.26 6.69 -0.48
N ASP A 461 24.23 6.66 0.36
CA ASP A 461 23.64 7.87 0.96
C ASP A 461 24.60 8.63 1.90
N GLU A 462 25.62 7.95 2.42
CA GLU A 462 26.69 8.52 3.25
C GLU A 462 27.91 8.97 2.43
N GLY A 463 27.89 8.81 1.11
CA GLY A 463 29.01 9.16 0.24
C GLY A 463 30.20 8.19 0.37
N GLN A 464 29.95 6.92 0.70
CA GLN A 464 30.95 5.86 0.83
C GLN A 464 30.82 4.80 -0.27
N PRO A 465 31.06 5.15 -1.55
CA PRO A 465 30.85 4.25 -2.68
C PRO A 465 31.75 3.01 -2.67
N THR A 466 32.97 3.10 -2.13
CA THR A 466 33.88 1.95 -2.01
C THR A 466 33.32 0.89 -1.06
N SER A 467 32.88 1.30 0.14
CA SER A 467 32.23 0.40 1.11
C SER A 467 30.97 -0.23 0.53
N ALA A 468 30.19 0.53 -0.24
CA ALA A 468 29.02 0.01 -0.95
C ALA A 468 29.41 -1.06 -1.98
N MET A 469 30.46 -0.84 -2.77
CA MET A 469 30.96 -1.82 -3.74
C MET A 469 31.41 -3.13 -3.10
N ASP A 470 32.09 -3.07 -1.95
CA ASP A 470 32.52 -4.26 -1.23
C ASP A 470 31.31 -5.08 -0.76
N MET A 471 30.30 -4.42 -0.18
CA MET A 471 29.04 -5.08 0.22
C MET A 471 28.31 -5.72 -0.98
N LEU A 472 28.29 -5.04 -2.13
CA LEU A 472 27.68 -5.55 -3.37
C LEU A 472 28.47 -6.69 -4.00
N LYS A 473 29.77 -6.78 -3.74
CA LYS A 473 30.59 -7.93 -4.15
C LYS A 473 30.22 -9.15 -3.32
N THR A 474 30.22 -9.03 -2.00
CA THR A 474 29.79 -10.10 -1.09
C THR A 474 28.37 -10.56 -1.40
N ALA A 475 27.43 -9.63 -1.62
CA ALA A 475 26.05 -9.97 -1.99
C ALA A 475 25.97 -10.82 -3.28
N SER A 476 26.82 -10.54 -4.27
CA SER A 476 26.86 -11.32 -5.52
C SER A 476 27.51 -12.69 -5.40
N GLU A 477 28.46 -12.84 -4.47
CA GLU A 477 29.12 -14.12 -4.21
C GLU A 477 28.16 -15.07 -3.50
N VAL A 478 27.32 -14.51 -2.60
CA VAL A 478 26.29 -15.25 -1.86
C VAL A 478 25.06 -15.55 -2.71
N ALA A 479 24.56 -14.60 -3.51
CA ALA A 479 23.42 -14.81 -4.40
C ALA A 479 23.90 -15.25 -5.80
N GLN A 480 23.86 -16.56 -6.09
CA GLN A 480 24.15 -17.08 -7.43
C GLN A 480 22.87 -17.67 -8.08
N PRO A 481 22.39 -17.11 -9.20
CA PRO A 481 22.86 -15.90 -9.88
C PRO A 481 22.52 -14.61 -9.12
N ALA A 482 23.35 -13.57 -9.29
CA ALA A 482 23.12 -12.29 -8.63
C ALA A 482 21.78 -11.68 -9.07
N GLY A 483 20.97 -11.26 -8.11
CA GLY A 483 19.68 -10.63 -8.40
C GLY A 483 19.85 -9.28 -9.12
N HIS A 484 18.85 -8.90 -9.92
CA HIS A 484 18.78 -7.59 -10.62
C HIS A 484 19.17 -6.36 -9.74
N PRO A 485 18.78 -6.27 -8.46
CA PRO A 485 19.12 -5.12 -7.62
C PRO A 485 20.61 -4.98 -7.28
N VAL A 486 21.37 -6.08 -7.26
CA VAL A 486 22.83 -6.02 -7.12
C VAL A 486 23.41 -5.21 -8.28
N PHE A 487 22.92 -5.43 -9.50
CA PHE A 487 23.36 -4.71 -10.68
C PHE A 487 22.91 -3.24 -10.67
N MET A 488 21.68 -2.95 -10.23
CA MET A 488 21.17 -1.59 -10.13
C MET A 488 21.99 -0.72 -9.16
N LEU A 489 22.42 -1.27 -8.02
CA LEU A 489 23.23 -0.54 -7.04
C LEU A 489 24.72 -0.47 -7.40
N ARG A 490 25.24 -1.38 -8.24
CA ARG A 490 26.63 -1.33 -8.73
C ARG A 490 26.91 -0.14 -9.62
N ALA A 491 25.96 0.28 -10.45
CA ALA A 491 26.13 1.41 -11.35
C ALA A 491 26.47 2.73 -10.61
N PRO A 492 25.68 3.19 -9.62
CA PRO A 492 26.02 4.39 -8.86
C PRO A 492 27.27 4.20 -7.97
N ALA A 493 27.47 3.02 -7.39
CA ALA A 493 28.63 2.73 -6.55
C ALA A 493 29.95 2.77 -7.35
N GLY A 494 29.95 2.22 -8.58
CA GLY A 494 31.06 2.31 -9.52
C GLY A 494 31.34 3.74 -9.97
N ALA A 495 30.29 4.50 -10.30
CA ALA A 495 30.41 5.91 -10.69
C ALA A 495 30.99 6.81 -9.59
N GLY A 496 30.66 6.55 -8.32
CA GLY A 496 31.20 7.27 -7.17
C GLY A 496 32.62 6.86 -6.78
N SER A 497 33.06 5.65 -7.13
CA SER A 497 34.43 5.16 -6.85
C SER A 497 35.49 5.68 -7.82
N GLY A 498 35.07 6.25 -8.96
CA GLY A 498 35.95 6.96 -9.88
C GLY A 498 36.33 8.33 -9.30
N GLY A 499 37.52 8.44 -8.72
CA GLY A 499 38.00 9.69 -8.10
C GLY A 499 37.97 10.92 -9.03
N PRO A 500 38.02 12.14 -8.47
CA PRO A 500 38.05 13.39 -9.22
C PRO A 500 39.42 13.53 -9.92
N GLY A 501 39.57 12.90 -11.08
CA GLY A 501 40.84 12.91 -11.82
C GLY A 501 40.80 12.29 -13.23
N GLY A 502 39.69 11.69 -13.64
CA GLY A 502 39.50 11.17 -14.99
C GLY A 502 38.54 12.04 -15.80
N GLY A 503 39.05 13.11 -16.41
CA GLY A 503 38.29 13.88 -17.40
C GLY A 503 37.95 13.01 -18.60
N VAL A 504 36.81 12.32 -18.56
CA VAL A 504 36.19 11.75 -19.76
C VAL A 504 35.53 12.91 -20.48
N THR A 505 36.31 13.58 -21.32
CA THR A 505 35.77 14.42 -22.38
C THR A 505 34.86 13.53 -23.22
N PRO A 506 33.60 13.93 -23.50
CA PRO A 506 32.77 13.17 -24.41
C PRO A 506 33.45 13.22 -25.77
N ARG A 507 33.96 12.08 -26.24
CA ARG A 507 34.38 11.92 -27.64
C ARG A 507 33.15 12.22 -28.48
N ARG A 508 33.12 13.42 -29.07
CA ARG A 508 32.24 13.77 -30.19
C ARG A 508 32.32 12.62 -31.19
N TRP A 509 31.19 11.93 -31.34
CA TRP A 509 30.95 11.05 -32.47
C TRP A 509 31.07 11.91 -33.74
N ARG A 510 32.21 11.82 -34.43
CA ARG A 510 32.37 12.31 -35.80
C ARG A 510 31.98 11.15 -36.71
N PRO A 511 31.01 11.31 -37.62
CA PRO A 511 30.77 10.32 -38.65
C PRO A 511 31.95 10.34 -39.62
N SER A 512 32.58 9.19 -39.84
CA SER A 512 33.61 9.02 -40.88
C SER A 512 32.92 8.73 -42.22
N PRO A 513 33.28 9.44 -43.31
CA PRO A 513 32.64 9.28 -44.61
C PRO A 513 33.38 8.22 -45.44
N ALA A 514 32.96 6.96 -45.40
CA ALA A 514 33.42 5.97 -46.37
C ALA A 514 32.54 4.71 -46.35
N CYS A 515 31.42 4.73 -47.08
CA CYS A 515 30.89 3.57 -47.80
C CYS A 515 29.78 4.03 -48.76
N ALA A 516 30.19 4.73 -49.80
CA ALA A 516 29.47 4.77 -51.07
C ALA A 516 30.32 3.96 -52.05
N LYS A 517 29.84 2.76 -52.44
CA LYS A 517 30.11 2.06 -53.70
C LYS A 517 29.52 0.63 -53.67
N ARG A 518 28.23 0.53 -53.98
CA ARG A 518 27.63 -0.23 -55.11
C ARG A 518 26.16 -0.47 -54.82
#